data_AF-A0A183H4C4-F1
#
_entry.id   AF-A0A183H4C4-F1
#
_cell.length_a   1.000
_cell.length_b   1.000
_cell.length_c   1.000
_cell.angle_alpha   90.00
_cell.angle_beta   90.00
_cell.angle_gamma   90.00
#
_symmetry.space_group_name_H-M   'P 1'
#
loop_
_entity.id
_entity.type
_entity.pdbx_description
1 polymer ?
#
loop_
_entity_poly.entity_id
_entity_poly.type
_entity_poly.pdbx_seq_one_letter_code
_entity_poly.pdbx_strand_id
1 'polypeptide(L)' 'MLSCSNCNNVVHPDCAGLPEHVIKVALNYRWNCIECKKCTVCEKPDNEVKYDYIN' A
#
# COMPACT_ATOMS: atom_id res chain seq x y z
N MET A 1 0.53 5.21 -13.33
CA MET A 1 0.07 4.04 -12.55
C MET A 1 0.86 3.98 -11.26
N LEU A 2 0.23 3.61 -10.15
CA LEU A 2 0.92 3.25 -8.92
C LEU A 2 1.23 1.76 -8.97
N SER A 3 2.52 1.41 -8.97
CA SER A 3 2.99 0.02 -9.01
C SER A 3 3.65 -0.32 -7.69
N CYS A 4 3.25 -1.44 -7.08
CA CYS A 4 3.88 -1.92 -5.85
C CYS A 4 5.33 -2.32 -6.10
N SER A 5 6.23 -1.96 -5.19
CA SER A 5 7.66 -2.30 -5.31
C SER A 5 7.99 -3.75 -4.93
N ASN A 6 7.02 -4.47 -4.36
CA ASN A 6 7.22 -5.81 -3.80
C ASN A 6 6.32 -6.88 -4.44
N CYS A 7 5.37 -6.51 -5.30
CA CYS A 7 4.49 -7.45 -5.99
C CYS A 7 3.98 -6.83 -7.31
N ASN A 8 3.22 -7.61 -8.09
CA ASN A 8 2.72 -7.18 -9.39
C ASN A 8 1.44 -6.34 -9.32
N ASN A 9 1.06 -5.84 -8.13
CA ASN A 9 -0.16 -5.05 -7.99
C ASN A 9 0.04 -3.65 -8.58
N VAL A 10 -0.90 -3.23 -9.42
CA VAL A 10 -0.89 -1.93 -10.10
C VAL A 10 -2.27 -1.31 -10.01
N VAL A 11 -2.32 -0.03 -9.63
CA VAL A 11 -3.57 0.70 -9.41
C VAL A 11 -3.51 2.06 -10.13
N HIS A 12 -4.63 2.48 -10.71
CA HIS A 12 -4.77 3.86 -11.18
C HIS A 12 -4.75 4.81 -9.98
N PRO A 13 -4.02 5.93 -10.01
CA PRO A 13 -4.04 6.91 -8.93
C PRO A 13 -5.45 7.32 -8.48
N ASP A 14 -6.36 7.51 -9.45
CA ASP A 14 -7.76 7.88 -9.18
C ASP A 14 -8.58 6.76 -8.54
N CYS A 15 -8.21 5.49 -8.79
CA CYS A 15 -8.85 4.33 -8.16
C CYS A 15 -8.25 3.99 -6.80
N ALA A 16 -7.12 4.58 -6.42
CA ALA A 16 -6.40 4.25 -5.19
C ALA A 16 -7.11 4.74 -3.92
N GLY A 17 -8.03 5.72 -4.04
CA GLY A 17 -8.69 6.35 -2.90
C GLY A 17 -7.73 7.10 -1.97
N LEU A 18 -6.53 7.46 -2.45
CA LEU A 18 -5.52 8.17 -1.67
C LEU A 18 -5.61 9.68 -1.92
N PRO A 19 -5.32 10.52 -0.90
CA PRO A 19 -5.23 11.97 -1.10
C PRO A 19 -4.17 12.34 -2.15
N GLU A 20 -4.42 13.41 -2.92
CA GLU A 20 -3.54 13.83 -4.03
C GLU A 20 -2.07 14.04 -3.58
N HIS A 21 -1.86 14.61 -2.39
CA HIS A 21 -0.51 14.80 -1.86
C HIS A 21 0.21 13.46 -1.58
N VAL A 22 -0.52 12.42 -1.17
CA VAL A 22 0.01 11.06 -0.99
C VAL A 22 0.34 10.45 -2.34
N ILE A 23 -0.53 10.60 -3.34
CA ILE A 23 -0.27 10.16 -4.73
C ILE A 23 1.01 10.77 -5.28
N LYS A 24 1.19 12.10 -5.11
CA LYS A 24 2.40 12.81 -5.58
C LYS A 24 3.67 12.24 -4.98
N VAL A 25 3.65 11.92 -3.68
CA VAL A 25 4.78 11.26 -3.03
C VAL A 25 4.93 9.85 -3.59
N ALA A 26 3.87 9.04 -3.60
CA ALA A 26 3.84 7.64 -4.04
C ALA A 26 4.34 7.40 -5.47
N LEU A 27 4.16 8.36 -6.38
CA LEU A 27 4.70 8.29 -7.74
C LEU A 27 6.22 8.52 -7.82
N ASN A 28 6.82 9.12 -6.79
CA ASN A 28 8.24 9.47 -6.74
C ASN A 28 9.05 8.63 -5.74
N TYR A 29 8.43 7.67 -5.05
CA TYR A 29 9.13 6.75 -4.15
C TYR A 29 8.73 5.29 -4.40
N ARG A 30 9.47 4.36 -3.80
CA ARG A 30 9.14 2.92 -3.78
C ARG A 30 7.89 2.64 -2.95
N TRP A 31 6.73 2.94 -3.52
CA TRP A 31 5.43 2.69 -2.91
C TRP A 31 5.13 1.19 -2.81
N ASN A 32 4.43 0.80 -1.74
CA ASN A 32 3.98 -0.55 -1.48
C ASN A 32 2.45 -0.56 -1.38
N CYS A 33 1.81 -1.56 -1.99
CA CYS A 33 0.38 -1.79 -1.79
C CYS A 33 0.10 -2.18 -0.33
N ILE A 34 -1.19 -2.14 0.07
CA ILE A 34 -1.62 -2.41 1.45
C ILE A 34 -1.07 -3.74 1.97
N GLU A 35 -1.20 -4.82 1.18
CA GLU A 35 -0.70 -6.16 1.53
C GLU A 35 0.84 -6.25 1.64
N CYS A 36 1.58 -5.36 0.98
CA CYS A 36 3.04 -5.33 1.00
C CYS A 36 3.61 -4.22 1.90
N LYS A 37 2.75 -3.41 2.52
CA LYS A 37 3.16 -2.30 3.36
C LYS A 37 3.87 -2.86 4.59
N LYS A 38 5.03 -2.30 4.89
CA LYS A 38 5.85 -2.62 6.05
C LYS A 38 6.24 -1.34 6.75
N CYS A 39 6.44 -1.41 8.06
CA CYS A 39 6.99 -0.30 8.82
C CYS A 39 8.40 0.03 8.31
N THR A 40 8.67 1.28 7.98
CA THR A 40 10.00 1.71 7.49
C THR A 40 11.08 1.70 8.57
N VAL A 41 10.70 1.57 9.85
CA VAL A 41 11.64 1.53 10.99
C VAL A 41 12.01 0.10 11.36
N CYS A 42 11.04 -0.82 11.44
CA CYS A 42 11.26 -2.19 11.92
C CYS A 42 11.08 -3.27 10.85
N GLU A 43 10.72 -2.89 9.62
CA GLU A 43 10.52 -3.78 8.45
C GLU A 43 9.48 -4.90 8.63
N LYS A 44 8.70 -4.85 9.70
CA LYS A 44 7.61 -5.80 9.92
C LYS A 44 6.38 -5.41 9.10
N PRO A 45 5.60 -6.39 8.60
CA PRO A 45 4.30 -6.12 8.00
C PRO A 45 3.37 -5.49 9.04
N ASP A 46 2.29 -4.89 8.55
CA ASP A 46 1.24 -4.44 9.45
C ASP A 46 0.62 -5.62 10.21
N ASN A 47 0.26 -5.40 11.47
CA ASN A 47 -0.40 -6.39 12.32
C ASN A 47 -1.91 -6.14 12.33
N GLU A 48 -2.51 -5.90 11.16
CA GLU A 48 -3.97 -5.81 11.09
C GLU A 48 -4.56 -7.18 11.45
N VAL A 49 -5.18 -7.26 12.62
CA VAL A 49 -5.97 -8.42 13.02
C VAL A 49 -7.14 -8.47 12.04
N LYS A 50 -7.08 -9.39 11.08
CA LYS A 50 -8.25 -9.77 10.29
C LYS A 50 -9.21 -10.44 11.27
N TYR A 51 -10.21 -9.69 11.74
CA TYR A 51 -11.39 -10.30 12.34
C TYR A 51 -12.12 -11.02 11.22
N ASP A 52 -11.66 -12.24 10.92
CA ASP A 52 -12.40 -13.14 10.06
C ASP A 52 -13.76 -13.32 10.74
N TYR A 53 -14.80 -12.75 10.12
CA TYR A 53 -16.18 -13.00 10.55
C TYR A 53 -16.41 -14.49 10.43
N ILE A 54 -16.36 -15.18 11.57
CA ILE A 54 -16.78 -16.57 11.72
C ILE A 54 -18.23 -16.61 11.23
N ASN A 55 -18.44 -17.20 10.06
CA ASN A 55 -19.70 -17.82 9.66
C ASN A 55 -19.53 -19.33 9.78
#